data_AF-A0A6L3EJ42-F1
#
_entry.id   AF-A0A6L3EJ42-F1
#
_cell.length_a   1.000
_cell.length_b   1.000
_cell.length_c   1.000
_cell.angle_alpha   90.00
_cell.angle_beta   90.00
_cell.angle_gamma   90.00
#
_symmetry.space_group_name_H-M   'P 1'
#
loop_
_entity.id
_entity.type
_entity.pdbx_description
1 polymer ?
#
loop_
_entity_poly.entity_id
_entity_poly.type
_entity_poly.pdbx_seq_one_letter_code
_entity_poly.pdbx_strand_id
1 'polypeptide(L)' 'MKFDRVHEFNYAVAEAVAPGLVRVTARNPGALTFHGTGTYLVGDDLGAMIDPGPRLQEHFDTLIETA' A
#
# COMPACT_ATOMS: atom_id res chain seq x y z
N MET A 1 16.32 -14.45 -8.78
CA MET A 1 15.31 -13.54 -8.21
C MET A 1 15.99 -12.77 -7.08
N LYS A 2 16.15 -11.44 -7.18
CA LYS A 2 16.75 -10.62 -6.12
C LYS A 2 15.64 -10.28 -5.12
N PHE A 3 15.84 -10.60 -3.85
CA PHE A 3 14.90 -10.20 -2.79
C PHE A 3 15.24 -8.78 -2.36
N ASP A 4 14.47 -7.81 -2.84
CA ASP A 4 14.71 -6.41 -2.48
C ASP A 4 14.11 -6.10 -1.10
N ARG A 5 14.97 -5.67 -0.19
CA ARG A 5 14.61 -5.32 1.19
C ARG A 5 14.47 -3.82 1.39
N VAL A 6 14.80 -3.04 0.36
CA VAL A 6 14.84 -1.59 0.43
C VAL A 6 13.97 -1.06 -0.69
N HIS A 7 12.95 -0.31 -0.31
CA HIS A 7 12.16 0.48 -1.24
C HIS A 7 11.84 1.80 -0.57
N GLU A 8 11.74 2.86 -1.35
CA GLU A 8 11.26 4.14 -0.87
C GLU A 8 9.73 4.08 -0.77
N PHE A 9 9.20 4.73 0.26
CA PHE A 9 7.76 4.86 0.46
C PHE A 9 7.43 6.07 1.33
N ASN A 10 6.22 6.59 1.15
CA ASN A 10 5.60 7.51 2.10
C ASN A 10 4.36 6.86 2.72
N TYR A 11 4.15 7.10 4.01
CA TYR A 11 2.95 6.61 4.70
C TYR A 11 1.70 7.31 4.18
N ALA A 12 0.63 6.54 3.99
CA ALA A 12 -0.66 7.05 3.49
C ALA A 12 -0.53 7.85 2.19
N VAL A 13 0.34 7.37 1.28
CA VAL A 13 0.47 7.91 -0.07
C VAL A 13 0.29 6.77 -1.06
N ALA A 14 -0.49 7.03 -2.12
CA ALA A 14 -0.64 6.12 -3.24
C ALA A 14 0.59 6.19 -4.14
N GLU A 15 1.35 5.10 -4.20
CA GLU A 15 2.58 5.00 -4.98
C GLU A 15 2.43 3.97 -6.08
N ALA A 16 2.61 4.39 -7.33
CA ALA A 16 2.71 3.47 -8.46
C ALA A 16 4.03 2.69 -8.37
N VAL A 17 3.94 1.38 -8.08
CA VAL A 17 5.12 0.52 -7.92
C VAL A 17 5.41 -0.31 -9.18
N ALA A 18 4.40 -0.49 -10.04
CA ALA A 18 4.50 -1.09 -11.37
C ALA A 18 3.28 -0.69 -12.21
N PRO A 19 3.28 -0.90 -13.55
CA PRO A 19 2.08 -0.72 -14.37
C PRO A 19 0.89 -1.52 -13.82
N GLY A 20 -0.23 -0.84 -13.56
CA GLY A 20 -1.43 -1.45 -12.98
C GLY A 20 -1.30 -1.88 -11.52
N LEU A 21 -0.28 -1.42 -10.79
CA LEU A 21 -0.07 -1.74 -9.37
C LEU A 21 0.27 -0.49 -8.56
N VAL A 22 -0.64 -0.14 -7.67
CA VAL A 22 -0.46 0.94 -6.70
C VAL A 22 -0.36 0.34 -5.30
N ARG A 23 0.51 0.90 -4.47
CA ARG A 23 0.64 0.55 -3.06
C ARG A 23 0.41 1.77 -2.19
N VAL A 24 -0.34 1.58 -1.10
CA VAL A 24 -0.41 2.53 0.03
C VAL A 24 0.19 1.84 1.25
N THR A 25 1.18 2.47 1.89
CA THR A 25 1.80 1.93 3.11
C THR A 25 1.17 2.55 4.35
N ALA A 26 0.54 1.72 5.19
CA ALA A 26 -0.05 2.17 6.44
C ALA A 26 1.03 2.48 7.49
N ARG A 27 0.79 3.47 8.35
CA ARG A 27 1.72 3.87 9.43
C ARG A 27 1.62 2.95 10.66
N ASN A 28 1.86 1.67 10.47
CA ASN A 28 1.87 0.64 11.51
C ASN A 28 3.13 -0.23 11.48
N PRO A 29 4.35 0.34 11.56
CA PRO A 29 5.58 -0.43 11.55
C PRO A 29 5.67 -1.39 12.75
N GLY A 30 6.31 -2.54 12.55
CA GLY A 30 6.43 -3.57 13.57
C GLY A 30 7.06 -4.86 13.08
N ALA A 31 7.31 -5.80 13.99
CA ALA A 31 8.01 -7.06 13.67
C ALA A 31 7.30 -7.89 12.58
N LEU A 32 5.97 -7.77 12.47
CA LEU A 32 5.15 -8.51 11.49
C LEU A 32 4.75 -7.69 10.26
N THR A 33 4.94 -6.37 10.30
CA THR A 33 4.53 -5.43 9.24
C THR A 33 5.72 -4.73 8.60
N PHE A 34 6.94 -4.96 9.12
CA PHE A 34 8.16 -4.27 8.71
C PHE A 34 8.00 -2.75 8.81
N HIS A 35 8.00 -2.05 7.67
CA HIS A 35 7.74 -0.63 7.60
C HIS A 35 6.27 -0.26 7.81
N GLY A 36 5.34 -1.18 7.59
CA GLY A 36 3.90 -0.95 7.63
C GLY A 36 3.18 -1.92 6.71
N THR A 37 1.88 -2.12 6.93
CA THR A 37 1.06 -2.92 6.02
C THR A 37 0.99 -2.23 4.67
N GLY A 38 1.35 -2.93 3.60
CA GLY A 38 1.12 -2.47 2.24
C GLY A 38 -0.24 -2.92 1.75
N THR A 39 -1.15 -1.97 1.53
CA THR A 39 -2.38 -2.23 0.78
C THR A 39 -2.10 -2.04 -0.71
N TYR A 40 -2.48 -3.01 -1.53
CA TYR A 40 -2.22 -2.98 -2.96
C TYR A 40 -3.51 -2.86 -3.75
N LEU A 41 -3.57 -1.91 -4.67
CA LEU A 41 -4.62 -1.77 -5.68
C LEU A 41 -4.09 -2.32 -6.99
N VAL A 42 -4.80 -3.28 -7.58
CA VAL A 42 -4.35 -4.06 -8.73
C VAL A 42 -5.33 -3.96 -9.88
N GLY A 43 -4.85 -3.52 -11.04
CA GLY A 43 -5.64 -3.34 -12.27
C GLY A 43 -6.19 -1.93 -12.43
N ASP A 44 -6.74 -1.65 -13.62
CA ASP A 44 -7.09 -0.29 -14.03
C ASP A 44 -8.60 0.06 -13.87
N ASP A 45 -9.52 -0.94 -13.93
CA ASP A 45 -10.98 -0.72 -13.95
C ASP A 45 -11.72 -1.32 -12.74
N LEU A 46 -12.04 -2.62 -12.77
CA LEU A 46 -12.74 -3.37 -11.70
C LEU A 46 -11.77 -3.88 -10.61
N GLY A 47 -10.60 -3.25 -10.47
CA GLY A 47 -9.41 -3.80 -9.81
C GLY A 47 -9.62 -4.42 -8.41
N ALA A 48 -8.62 -5.16 -7.95
CA ALA A 48 -8.64 -5.77 -6.62
C ALA A 48 -7.86 -4.93 -5.60
N MET A 49 -8.40 -4.78 -4.40
CA MET A 49 -7.66 -4.29 -3.24
C MET A 49 -7.20 -5.48 -2.40
N ILE A 50 -5.90 -5.57 -2.14
CA ILE A 50 -5.27 -6.64 -1.35
C ILE A 50 -4.74 -6.05 -0.05
N ASP A 51 -5.14 -6.69 1.06
CA ASP A 51 -4.80 -6.35 2.44
C ASP A 51 -5.33 -4.96 2.87
N PRO A 52 -6.35 -4.87 3.75
CA PRO A 52 -6.95 -3.59 4.12
C PRO A 52 -6.06 -2.72 5.01
N GLY A 53 -5.03 -3.30 5.65
CA GLY A 53 -4.28 -2.61 6.69
C GLY A 53 -5.10 -2.33 7.97
N PRO A 54 -4.50 -1.60 8.93
CA PRO A 54 -5.17 -1.20 10.18
C PRO A 54 -6.19 -0.09 9.96
N ARG A 55 -7.08 0.12 10.94
CA ARG A 55 -8.03 1.25 10.96
C ARG A 55 -7.33 2.56 11.30
N LEU A 56 -6.64 3.14 10.32
CA LEU A 56 -6.02 4.46 10.37
C LEU A 56 -6.73 5.38 9.38
N GLN A 57 -7.17 6.55 9.83
CA GLN A 57 -7.96 7.46 9.00
C GLN A 57 -7.19 7.92 7.76
N GLU A 58 -5.92 8.31 7.92
CA GLU A 58 -5.06 8.72 6.80
C GLU A 58 -4.94 7.62 5.73
N HIS A 59 -4.80 6.37 6.15
CA HIS A 59 -4.69 5.22 5.23
C HIS A 59 -6.00 4.96 4.51
N PHE A 60 -7.11 4.99 5.25
CA PHE A 60 -8.45 4.79 4.69
C PHE A 60 -8.80 5.87 3.67
N ASP A 61 -8.56 7.14 3.99
CA ASP A 61 -8.89 8.27 3.11
C ASP A 61 -8.12 8.14 1.79
N THR A 62 -6.81 7.86 1.84
CA THR A 62 -6.01 7.62 0.63
C THR A 62 -6.55 6.45 -0.19
N LEU A 63 -6.94 5.35 0.44
CA LEU A 63 -7.48 4.19 -0.28
C LEU A 63 -8.80 4.49 -1.00
N ILE A 64 -9.68 5.28 -0.38
CA ILE A 64 -10.95 5.67 -1.00
C ILE A 64 -10.76 6.71 -2.10
N GLU A 65 -9.78 7.62 -1.97
CA GLU A 65 -9.44 8.57 -3.03
C GLU A 65 -8.76 7.91 -4.24
N THR A 66 -8.06 6.80 -4.02
CA THR A 66 -7.28 6.11 -5.07
C THR A 66 -8.08 5.04 -5.81
N ALA A 67 -9.01 4.36 -5.12
CA ALA A 67 -9.86 3.31 -5.68
C ALA A 67 -10.97 3.89 -6.57
#